data_AF-A0A2V3I9J2-F1
#
_entry.id   AF-A0A2V3I9J2-F1
#
_cell.length_a   1.000
_cell.length_b   1.000
_cell.length_c   1.000
_cell.angle_alpha   90.00
_cell.angle_beta   90.00
_cell.angle_gamma   90.00
#
_symmetry.space_group_name_H-M   'P 1'
#
loop_
_entity.id
_entity.type
_entity.pdbx_description
1 polymer ?
#
loop_
_entity_poly.entity_id
_entity_poly.type
_entity_poly.pdbx_seq_one_letter_code
_entity_poly.pdbx_strand_id
1 'polypeptide(L)'
;MLFLKEIMPYIFSYLDRKQANELFSFISSNNHFFLNLVMAASKCMADQAHNIEYSTIVTAIARNGTEVGIRISGLGDQWFTDKAPIPEGLYFPGYSSKDANPDIGDSTITETVGLGGAAMAASPSIVKFVGGTIKDIQEMTNRFRRITITQNKYYIIPFAEFEGTPTGIDIRKIMQSGLTPKANTGIAHKTPGIGQIGAGIVTLPIKPFKEALMSYARTYKI
;
A
#
# COMPACT_ATOMS: atom_id res chain seq x y z
N MET A 1 -18.32 1.67 -4.80
CA MET A 1 -19.60 2.25 -5.28
C MET A 1 -19.43 3.35 -6.33
N LEU A 2 -18.53 4.32 -6.16
CA LEU A 2 -18.32 5.40 -7.16
C LEU A 2 -17.99 4.86 -8.56
N PHE A 3 -17.05 3.92 -8.66
CA PHE A 3 -16.72 3.28 -9.93
C PHE A 3 -17.92 2.67 -10.64
N LEU A 4 -18.73 1.87 -9.91
CA LEU A 4 -19.97 1.30 -10.44
C LEU A 4 -20.89 2.38 -11.00
N LYS A 5 -21.14 3.46 -10.23
CA LYS A 5 -21.96 4.58 -10.68
C LYS A 5 -21.49 5.14 -12.03
N GLU A 6 -20.17 5.30 -12.21
CA GLU A 6 -19.60 5.83 -13.45
C GLU A 6 -19.70 4.84 -14.63
N ILE A 7 -19.48 3.54 -14.39
CA ILE A 7 -19.45 2.57 -15.50
C ILE A 7 -20.83 2.05 -15.92
N MET A 8 -21.82 2.03 -15.01
CA MET A 8 -23.12 1.39 -15.29
C MET A 8 -23.84 1.92 -16.53
N PRO A 9 -23.87 3.24 -16.83
CA PRO A 9 -24.50 3.74 -18.06
C PRO A 9 -23.88 3.15 -19.33
N TYR A 10 -22.56 2.97 -19.35
CA TYR A 10 -21.85 2.35 -20.47
C TYR A 10 -22.14 0.86 -20.54
N ILE A 11 -22.19 0.16 -19.40
CA ILE A 11 -22.56 -1.27 -19.36
C ILE A 11 -23.93 -1.51 -19.99
N PHE A 12 -24.95 -0.73 -19.63
CA PHE A 12 -26.29 -0.85 -20.21
C PHE A 12 -26.38 -0.47 -21.70
N SER A 13 -25.34 0.17 -22.25
CA SER A 13 -25.26 0.47 -23.68
C SER A 13 -24.79 -0.73 -24.52
N TYR A 14 -24.17 -1.74 -23.89
CA TYR A 14 -23.55 -2.88 -24.60
C TYR A 14 -24.02 -4.25 -24.12
N LEU A 15 -24.53 -4.36 -22.89
CA LEU A 15 -25.00 -5.62 -22.31
C LEU A 15 -26.51 -5.64 -22.16
N ASP A 16 -27.10 -6.82 -22.29
CA ASP A 16 -28.51 -7.00 -21.96
C ASP A 16 -28.75 -6.88 -20.44
N ARG A 17 -30.02 -6.78 -20.04
CA ARG A 17 -30.41 -6.59 -18.63
C ARG A 17 -29.91 -7.72 -17.73
N LYS A 18 -29.90 -8.98 -18.22
CA LYS A 18 -29.46 -10.13 -17.43
C LYS A 18 -27.96 -10.04 -17.18
N GLN A 19 -27.17 -9.83 -18.23
CA GLN A 19 -25.72 -9.68 -18.18
C GLN A 19 -25.30 -8.49 -17.30
N ALA A 20 -25.98 -7.34 -17.44
CA ALA A 20 -25.70 -6.16 -16.63
C ALA A 20 -25.97 -6.40 -15.13
N ASN A 21 -27.04 -7.13 -14.79
CA ASN A 21 -27.34 -7.52 -13.43
C ASN A 21 -26.32 -8.51 -12.85
N GLU A 22 -25.86 -9.48 -13.65
CA GLU A 22 -24.81 -10.43 -13.27
C GLU A 22 -23.50 -9.71 -12.98
N LEU A 23 -23.07 -8.79 -13.86
CA LEU A 23 -21.88 -7.96 -13.67
C LEU A 23 -22.01 -7.08 -12.42
N PHE A 24 -23.13 -6.40 -12.25
CA PHE A 24 -23.37 -5.54 -11.09
C PHE A 24 -23.30 -6.35 -9.79
N SER A 25 -23.93 -7.53 -9.76
CA SER A 25 -23.93 -8.42 -8.59
C SER A 25 -22.52 -8.91 -8.27
N PHE A 26 -21.75 -9.31 -9.29
CA PHE A 26 -20.36 -9.73 -9.12
C PHE A 26 -19.50 -8.62 -8.51
N ILE A 27 -19.51 -7.42 -9.08
CA ILE A 27 -18.69 -6.30 -8.58
C ILE A 27 -19.15 -5.85 -7.19
N SER A 28 -20.47 -5.73 -6.97
CA SER A 28 -21.02 -5.25 -5.69
C SER A 28 -20.90 -6.27 -4.55
N SER A 29 -20.81 -7.57 -4.85
CA SER A 29 -20.57 -8.60 -3.83
C SER A 29 -19.16 -8.56 -3.23
N ASN A 30 -18.22 -7.86 -3.86
CA ASN A 30 -16.83 -7.77 -3.42
C ASN A 30 -16.40 -6.31 -3.22
N ASN A 31 -16.42 -5.86 -1.96
CA ASN A 31 -15.97 -4.50 -1.60
C ASN A 31 -14.50 -4.22 -1.96
N HIS A 32 -13.67 -5.26 -2.17
CA HIS A 32 -12.28 -5.11 -2.61
C HIS A 32 -12.09 -5.04 -4.12
N PHE A 33 -13.14 -5.20 -4.94
CA PHE A 33 -12.99 -5.17 -6.41
C PHE A 33 -12.26 -3.92 -6.90
N PHE A 34 -12.59 -2.76 -6.30
CA PHE A 34 -12.01 -1.48 -6.69
C PHE A 34 -10.51 -1.35 -6.34
N LEU A 35 -10.00 -2.13 -5.38
CA LEU A 35 -8.58 -2.10 -5.01
C LEU A 35 -7.68 -2.41 -6.20
N ASN A 36 -8.09 -3.32 -7.09
CA ASN A 36 -7.32 -3.66 -8.29
C ASN A 36 -7.08 -2.44 -9.18
N LEU A 37 -8.10 -1.60 -9.36
CA LEU A 37 -8.01 -0.37 -10.14
C LEU A 37 -7.15 0.68 -9.42
N VAL A 38 -7.27 0.77 -8.09
CA VAL A 38 -6.42 1.66 -7.28
C VAL A 38 -4.95 1.25 -7.37
N MET A 39 -4.63 -0.05 -7.32
CA MET A 39 -3.27 -0.55 -7.47
C MET A 39 -2.71 -0.25 -8.86
N ALA A 40 -3.48 -0.48 -9.92
CA ALA A 40 -3.07 -0.16 -11.28
C ALA A 40 -2.79 1.35 -11.47
N ALA A 41 -3.69 2.21 -10.98
CA ALA A 41 -3.50 3.66 -11.01
C ALA A 41 -2.27 4.09 -10.19
N SER A 42 -2.09 3.52 -9.00
CA SER A 42 -0.92 3.76 -8.14
C SER A 42 0.36 3.35 -8.82
N LYS A 43 0.37 2.20 -9.51
CA LYS A 43 1.54 1.75 -10.28
C LYS A 43 1.87 2.72 -11.41
N CYS A 44 0.86 3.15 -12.18
CA CYS A 44 1.05 4.14 -13.24
C CYS A 44 1.65 5.44 -12.69
N MET A 45 1.15 5.93 -11.55
CA MET A 45 1.72 7.11 -10.87
C MET A 45 3.18 6.90 -10.44
N ALA A 46 3.48 5.77 -9.81
CA ALA A 46 4.81 5.47 -9.31
C ALA A 46 5.84 5.33 -10.43
N ASP A 47 5.44 4.76 -11.58
CA ASP A 47 6.30 4.61 -12.76
C ASP A 47 6.63 5.93 -13.43
N GLN A 48 5.74 6.93 -13.37
CA GLN A 48 6.06 8.29 -13.83
C GLN A 48 7.15 8.96 -12.98
N ALA A 49 7.35 8.49 -11.75
CA ALA A 49 8.41 8.97 -10.85
C ALA A 49 9.65 8.07 -10.87
N HIS A 50 9.71 7.03 -11.71
CA HIS A 50 10.80 6.07 -11.79
C HIS A 50 11.84 6.47 -12.85
N ASN A 51 13.07 5.94 -12.73
CA ASN A 51 14.20 6.24 -13.63
C ASN A 51 14.60 7.73 -13.69
N ILE A 52 14.47 8.46 -12.58
CA ILE A 52 14.97 9.82 -12.46
C ILE A 52 16.35 9.77 -11.80
N GLU A 53 17.37 10.25 -12.53
CA GLU A 53 18.75 10.31 -12.04
C GLU A 53 18.83 11.07 -10.70
N TYR A 54 19.68 10.60 -9.78
CA TYR A 54 19.86 11.15 -8.44
C TYR A 54 18.60 11.14 -7.53
N SER A 55 17.52 10.48 -7.94
CA SER A 55 16.31 10.40 -7.11
C SER A 55 16.42 9.28 -6.06
N THR A 56 16.22 9.62 -4.80
CA THR A 56 16.21 8.69 -3.65
C THR A 56 14.80 8.20 -3.29
N ILE A 57 13.82 8.48 -4.15
CA ILE A 57 12.42 8.15 -3.92
C ILE A 57 12.15 6.68 -4.22
N VAL A 58 11.45 6.01 -3.31
CA VAL A 58 10.93 4.66 -3.49
C VAL A 58 9.78 4.69 -4.49
N THR A 59 9.86 3.88 -5.54
CA THR A 59 8.88 3.83 -6.64
C THR A 59 8.23 2.46 -6.81
N ALA A 60 8.66 1.47 -6.03
CA ALA A 60 7.93 0.22 -5.89
C ALA A 60 8.17 -0.38 -4.51
N ILE A 61 7.12 -0.92 -3.93
CA ILE A 61 7.16 -1.81 -2.78
C ILE A 61 6.26 -2.99 -3.14
N ALA A 62 6.79 -4.21 -3.10
CA ALA A 62 6.09 -5.43 -3.47
C ALA A 62 6.46 -6.57 -2.52
N ARG A 63 5.59 -7.57 -2.39
CA ARG A 63 5.80 -8.73 -1.52
C ARG A 63 5.25 -10.00 -2.15
N ASN A 64 5.88 -11.13 -1.90
CA ASN A 64 5.52 -12.40 -2.51
C ASN A 64 5.22 -13.52 -1.49
N GLY A 65 5.05 -13.19 -0.21
CA GLY A 65 4.84 -14.19 0.85
C GLY A 65 6.12 -14.87 1.34
N THR A 66 7.28 -14.52 0.78
CA THR A 66 8.61 -14.97 1.25
C THR A 66 9.52 -13.77 1.50
N GLU A 67 9.54 -12.83 0.55
CA GLU A 67 10.31 -11.61 0.56
C GLU A 67 9.42 -10.38 0.37
N VAL A 68 9.89 -9.28 0.94
CA VAL A 68 9.48 -7.92 0.60
C VAL A 68 10.62 -7.26 -0.17
N GLY A 69 10.28 -6.53 -1.23
CA GLY A 69 11.23 -5.84 -2.08
C GLY A 69 10.88 -4.38 -2.27
N ILE A 70 11.90 -3.54 -2.46
CA ILE A 70 11.73 -2.15 -2.90
C ILE A 70 12.55 -1.85 -4.15
N ARG A 71 12.09 -0.87 -4.94
CA ARG A 71 12.90 -0.15 -5.94
C ARG A 71 12.92 1.33 -5.63
N ILE A 72 14.02 1.99 -5.97
CA ILE A 72 14.13 3.44 -5.92
C ILE A 72 14.38 4.00 -7.32
N SER A 73 13.92 5.23 -7.56
CA SER A 73 13.95 5.87 -8.87
C SER A 73 15.36 5.98 -9.47
N GLY A 74 16.34 6.42 -8.68
CA GLY A 74 17.71 6.64 -9.15
C GLY A 74 18.55 5.38 -9.37
N LEU A 75 18.02 4.17 -9.15
CA LEU A 75 18.74 2.90 -9.35
C LEU A 75 18.04 1.96 -10.35
N GLY A 76 17.05 2.47 -11.08
CA GLY A 76 16.28 1.71 -12.06
C GLY A 76 15.69 0.42 -11.52
N ASP A 77 15.87 -0.68 -12.25
CA ASP A 77 15.21 -1.96 -11.96
C ASP A 77 15.86 -2.79 -10.83
N GLN A 78 16.87 -2.26 -10.15
CA GLN A 78 17.50 -2.95 -9.03
C GLN A 78 16.53 -3.11 -7.85
N TRP A 79 16.29 -4.36 -7.45
CA TRP A 79 15.53 -4.71 -6.26
C TRP A 79 16.43 -4.88 -5.04
N PHE A 80 15.93 -4.41 -3.90
CA PHE A 80 16.51 -4.66 -2.58
C PHE A 80 15.49 -5.44 -1.76
N THR A 81 15.87 -6.58 -1.21
CA THR A 81 14.92 -7.52 -0.58
C THR A 81 15.30 -7.90 0.84
N ASP A 82 14.28 -8.26 1.61
CA ASP A 82 14.42 -8.91 2.90
C ASP A 82 13.24 -9.86 3.13
N LYS A 83 13.30 -10.66 4.19
CA LYS A 83 12.22 -11.57 4.55
C LYS A 83 10.90 -10.80 4.74
N ALA A 84 9.83 -11.30 4.11
CA ALA A 84 8.48 -10.77 4.30
C ALA A 84 8.08 -10.90 5.78
N PRO A 85 7.57 -9.83 6.44
CA PRO A 85 7.14 -9.91 7.82
C PRO A 85 5.80 -10.66 7.94
N ILE A 86 5.47 -11.14 9.13
CA ILE A 86 4.12 -11.62 9.44
C ILE A 86 3.26 -10.40 9.80
N PRO A 87 2.09 -10.19 9.18
CA PRO A 87 1.19 -9.11 9.56
C PRO A 87 0.67 -9.23 11.00
N GLU A 88 0.54 -8.11 11.70
CA GLU A 88 -0.02 -8.03 13.05
C GLU A 88 -1.41 -7.38 13.00
N GLY A 89 -2.42 -8.02 13.58
CA GLY A 89 -3.77 -7.46 13.56
C GLY A 89 -4.83 -8.40 14.12
N LEU A 90 -6.06 -8.18 13.67
CA LEU A 90 -7.23 -8.94 14.10
C LEU A 90 -7.43 -10.18 13.22
N TYR A 91 -7.67 -11.31 13.87
CA TYR A 91 -7.95 -12.60 13.23
C TYR A 91 -9.45 -12.89 13.27
N PHE A 92 -9.95 -13.55 12.23
CA PHE A 92 -11.32 -14.06 12.20
C PHE A 92 -11.48 -15.20 13.21
N PRO A 93 -12.71 -15.45 13.73
CA PRO A 93 -12.96 -16.51 14.68
C PRO A 93 -12.42 -17.87 14.20
N GLY A 94 -11.63 -18.54 15.05
CA GLY A 94 -11.00 -19.82 14.74
C GLY A 94 -9.59 -19.74 14.14
N TYR A 95 -9.09 -18.56 13.81
CA TYR A 95 -7.73 -18.35 13.31
C TYR A 95 -6.83 -17.58 14.28
N SER A 96 -5.52 -17.72 14.08
CA SER A 96 -4.50 -17.05 14.88
C SER A 96 -3.26 -16.70 14.05
N SER A 97 -2.29 -16.02 14.67
CA SER A 97 -1.00 -15.74 14.03
C SER A 97 -0.20 -16.97 13.62
N LYS A 98 -0.51 -18.15 14.19
CA LYS A 98 0.12 -19.42 13.79
C LYS A 98 -0.32 -19.89 12.40
N ASP A 99 -1.44 -19.37 11.92
CA ASP A 99 -2.06 -19.73 10.63
C ASP A 99 -1.67 -18.75 9.52
N ALA A 100 -1.10 -17.60 9.89
CA ALA A 100 -0.74 -16.51 8.99
C ALA A 100 0.41 -16.89 8.04
N ASN A 101 0.24 -16.51 6.77
CA ASN A 101 1.31 -16.43 5.79
C ASN A 101 2.13 -15.15 6.02
N PRO A 102 3.43 -15.11 5.67
CA PRO A 102 4.14 -13.85 5.52
C PRO A 102 3.45 -12.95 4.48
N ASP A 103 3.66 -11.64 4.64
CA ASP A 103 2.93 -10.63 3.87
C ASP A 103 3.14 -10.82 2.35
N ILE A 104 2.06 -10.66 1.59
CA ILE A 104 1.99 -11.06 0.19
C ILE A 104 1.13 -10.09 -0.63
N GLY A 105 1.56 -9.86 -1.87
CA GLY A 105 0.86 -9.08 -2.88
C GLY A 105 1.47 -7.71 -3.09
N ASP A 106 1.05 -7.07 -4.18
CA ASP A 106 1.59 -5.79 -4.64
C ASP A 106 0.81 -4.57 -4.12
N SER A 107 -0.14 -4.75 -3.21
CA SER A 107 -0.98 -3.67 -2.69
C SER A 107 -0.22 -2.55 -1.98
N THR A 108 1.03 -2.81 -1.54
CA THR A 108 1.97 -1.80 -1.05
C THR A 108 2.34 -0.73 -2.07
N ILE A 109 2.01 -0.93 -3.34
CA ILE A 109 2.10 0.12 -4.34
C ILE A 109 1.18 1.30 -3.99
N THR A 110 0.11 1.07 -3.22
CA THR A 110 -0.77 2.14 -2.74
C THR A 110 -0.07 3.00 -1.69
N GLU A 111 0.61 2.41 -0.70
CA GLU A 111 1.46 3.15 0.24
C GLU A 111 2.60 3.89 -0.45
N THR A 112 3.16 3.30 -1.51
CA THR A 112 4.26 3.91 -2.30
C THR A 112 3.88 5.28 -2.84
N VAL A 113 2.61 5.48 -3.23
CA VAL A 113 2.10 6.74 -3.80
C VAL A 113 1.32 7.60 -2.81
N GLY A 114 1.43 7.32 -1.50
CA GLY A 114 0.78 8.12 -0.47
C GLY A 114 -0.69 7.78 -0.24
N LEU A 115 -1.13 6.57 -0.58
CA LEU A 115 -2.44 5.99 -0.22
C LEU A 115 -2.25 4.91 0.86
N GLY A 116 -3.30 4.11 1.14
CA GLY A 116 -3.22 3.03 2.13
C GLY A 116 -2.85 3.54 3.52
N GLY A 117 -1.81 2.95 4.13
CA GLY A 117 -1.25 3.41 5.41
C GLY A 117 -0.91 4.89 5.47
N ALA A 118 -0.43 5.47 4.37
CA ALA A 118 -0.10 6.90 4.29
C ALA A 118 -1.32 7.82 4.37
N ALA A 119 -2.51 7.31 4.00
CA ALA A 119 -3.78 8.04 4.02
C ALA A 119 -4.74 7.51 5.11
N MET A 120 -4.22 6.75 6.09
CA MET A 120 -5.07 6.01 7.05
C MET A 120 -5.98 6.93 7.88
N ALA A 121 -5.54 8.17 8.15
CA ALA A 121 -6.36 9.18 8.84
C ALA A 121 -7.64 9.58 8.07
N ALA A 122 -7.72 9.32 6.76
CA ALA A 122 -8.93 9.53 5.97
C ALA A 122 -9.98 8.41 6.14
N SER A 123 -9.63 7.30 6.82
CA SER A 123 -10.49 6.12 6.92
C SER A 123 -10.65 5.62 8.36
N PRO A 124 -11.30 6.37 9.26
CA PRO A 124 -11.45 5.98 10.67
C PRO A 124 -12.16 4.63 10.89
N SER A 125 -12.99 4.20 9.95
CA SER A 125 -13.64 2.88 9.99
C SER A 125 -12.67 1.71 9.95
N ILE A 126 -11.45 1.91 9.43
CA ILE A 126 -10.44 0.85 9.28
C ILE A 126 -10.01 0.26 10.63
N VAL A 127 -10.12 1.02 11.72
CA VAL A 127 -9.77 0.57 13.08
C VAL A 127 -10.55 -0.69 13.48
N LYS A 128 -11.81 -0.82 13.04
CA LYS A 128 -12.61 -2.03 13.30
C LYS A 128 -12.11 -3.26 12.55
N PHE A 129 -11.34 -3.05 11.48
CA PHE A 129 -10.86 -4.09 10.59
C PHE A 129 -9.42 -4.51 10.92
N VAL A 130 -8.51 -3.55 11.15
CA VAL A 130 -7.09 -3.82 11.41
C VAL A 130 -6.68 -3.71 12.88
N GLY A 131 -7.59 -3.24 13.74
CA GLY A 131 -7.32 -2.93 15.15
C GLY A 131 -6.79 -1.51 15.39
N GLY A 132 -6.51 -1.19 16.65
CA GLY A 132 -5.93 0.10 17.07
C GLY A 132 -6.96 1.15 17.51
N THR A 133 -6.58 2.41 17.41
CA THR A 133 -7.36 3.59 17.83
C THR A 133 -7.34 4.68 16.76
N ILE A 134 -8.20 5.69 16.91
CA ILE A 134 -8.18 6.89 16.05
C ILE A 134 -6.83 7.64 16.16
N LYS A 135 -6.18 7.57 17.32
CA LYS A 135 -4.84 8.15 17.50
C LYS A 135 -3.80 7.38 16.68
N ASP A 136 -3.90 6.05 16.63
CA ASP A 136 -2.96 5.22 15.88
C ASP A 136 -3.02 5.49 14.36
N ILE A 137 -4.21 5.73 13.80
CA ILE A 137 -4.35 6.04 12.37
C ILE A 137 -3.82 7.43 12.01
N GLN A 138 -3.94 8.39 12.93
CA GLN A 138 -3.33 9.72 12.79
C GLN A 138 -1.80 9.61 12.87
N GLU A 139 -1.29 8.86 13.84
CA GLU A 139 0.15 8.64 13.99
C GLU A 139 0.74 7.87 12.80
N MET A 140 -0.02 6.95 12.20
CA MET A 140 0.37 6.28 10.97
C MET A 140 0.62 7.30 9.84
N THR A 141 -0.32 8.22 9.63
CA THR A 141 -0.20 9.28 8.62
C THR A 141 0.99 10.20 8.94
N ASN A 142 1.15 10.60 10.20
CA ASN A 142 2.29 11.42 10.66
C ASN A 142 3.64 10.71 10.50
N ARG A 143 3.70 9.39 10.69
CA ARG A 143 4.87 8.58 10.37
C ARG A 143 5.26 8.71 8.91
N PHE A 144 4.31 8.61 7.99
CA PHE A 144 4.59 8.83 6.57
C PHE A 144 5.05 10.25 6.27
N ARG A 145 4.48 11.29 6.90
CA ARG A 145 4.97 12.69 6.76
C ARG A 145 6.45 12.85 7.09
N ARG A 146 6.97 12.09 8.07
CA ARG A 146 8.40 12.13 8.45
C ARG A 146 9.34 11.46 7.44
N ILE A 147 8.84 10.52 6.64
CA ILE A 147 9.65 9.75 5.68
C ILE A 147 9.39 10.12 4.22
N THR A 148 8.52 11.10 3.96
CA THR A 148 8.15 11.54 2.61
C THR A 148 8.62 12.96 2.33
N ILE A 149 8.79 13.31 1.05
CA ILE A 149 9.32 14.64 0.66
C ILE A 149 8.27 15.73 0.54
N THR A 150 7.01 15.38 0.31
CA THR A 150 5.95 16.37 0.05
C THR A 150 4.56 15.84 0.42
N GLN A 151 3.55 16.69 0.27
CA GLN A 151 2.14 16.35 0.37
C GLN A 151 1.47 16.37 -1.00
N ASN A 152 0.52 15.46 -1.22
CA ASN A 152 -0.23 15.39 -2.48
C ASN A 152 -1.27 16.51 -2.58
N LYS A 153 -1.28 17.26 -3.69
CA LYS A 153 -2.25 18.35 -3.90
C LYS A 153 -3.67 17.89 -4.25
N TYR A 154 -3.86 16.63 -4.64
CA TYR A 154 -5.15 16.09 -5.08
C TYR A 154 -5.76 15.11 -4.07
N TYR A 155 -4.92 14.35 -3.37
CA TYR A 155 -5.37 13.43 -2.33
C TYR A 155 -5.28 14.14 -0.98
N ILE A 156 -6.43 14.65 -0.53
CA ILE A 156 -6.55 15.44 0.71
C ILE A 156 -7.24 14.64 1.81
N ILE A 157 -6.85 14.89 3.06
CA ILE A 157 -7.39 14.21 4.24
C ILE A 157 -8.24 15.22 5.03
N PRO A 158 -9.58 15.16 4.97
CA PRO A 158 -10.44 16.12 5.67
C PRO A 158 -10.18 16.21 7.18
N PHE A 159 -9.96 15.06 7.83
CA PHE A 159 -9.68 14.97 9.27
C PHE A 159 -8.26 15.39 9.68
N ALA A 160 -7.42 15.78 8.72
CA ALA A 160 -6.14 16.42 8.95
C ALA A 160 -6.14 17.82 8.33
N GLU A 161 -7.21 18.58 8.57
CA GLU A 161 -7.39 19.95 8.09
C GLU A 161 -7.21 20.10 6.57
N PHE A 162 -7.66 19.09 5.82
CA PHE A 162 -7.54 19.01 4.36
C PHE A 162 -6.09 19.00 3.85
N GLU A 163 -5.11 18.66 4.69
CA GLU A 163 -3.74 18.43 4.24
C GLU A 163 -3.66 17.29 3.22
N GLY A 164 -2.70 17.41 2.31
CA GLY A 164 -2.40 16.39 1.32
C GLY A 164 -1.79 15.13 1.93
N THR A 165 -2.03 13.97 1.31
CA THR A 165 -1.41 12.73 1.76
C THR A 165 0.11 12.78 1.60
N PRO A 166 0.88 12.26 2.57
CA PRO A 166 2.33 12.22 2.49
C PRO A 166 2.81 11.38 1.29
N THR A 167 3.62 11.97 0.40
CA THR A 167 3.98 11.40 -0.91
C THR A 167 5.47 11.50 -1.19
N GLY A 168 6.02 10.47 -1.84
CA GLY A 168 7.42 10.37 -2.22
C GLY A 168 8.27 9.92 -1.03
N ILE A 169 8.21 8.62 -0.72
CA ILE A 169 9.00 8.00 0.37
C ILE A 169 10.48 8.11 0.02
N ASP A 170 11.28 8.73 0.89
CA ASP A 170 12.70 8.98 0.68
C ASP A 170 13.56 8.14 1.63
N ILE A 171 14.44 7.32 1.04
CA ILE A 171 15.33 6.44 1.81
C ILE A 171 16.26 7.21 2.76
N ARG A 172 16.60 8.47 2.44
CA ARG A 172 17.41 9.34 3.31
C ARG A 172 16.64 9.72 4.58
N LYS A 173 15.37 10.07 4.43
CA LYS A 173 14.49 10.40 5.57
C LYS A 173 14.19 9.17 6.42
N ILE A 174 14.07 7.99 5.82
CA ILE A 174 13.97 6.72 6.56
C ILE A 174 15.23 6.53 7.43
N MET A 175 16.43 6.71 6.88
CA MET A 175 17.66 6.59 7.66
C MET A 175 17.77 7.65 8.77
N GLN A 176 17.42 8.90 8.47
CA GLN A 176 17.48 9.99 9.44
C GLN A 176 16.51 9.79 10.61
N SER A 177 15.30 9.32 10.34
CA SER A 177 14.25 9.16 11.36
C SER A 177 14.26 7.80 12.06
N GLY A 178 14.87 6.78 11.45
CA GLY A 178 14.75 5.39 11.89
C GLY A 178 13.36 4.78 11.65
N LEU A 179 12.47 5.49 10.95
CA LEU A 179 11.10 5.05 10.68
C LEU A 179 11.02 4.41 9.28
N THR A 180 10.48 3.21 9.19
CA THR A 180 10.18 2.52 7.92
C THR A 180 8.69 2.63 7.55
N PRO A 181 8.31 2.47 6.28
CA PRO A 181 6.90 2.41 5.89
C PRO A 181 6.16 1.30 6.64
N LYS A 182 4.86 1.52 6.86
CA LYS A 182 3.93 0.50 7.33
C LYS A 182 2.77 0.41 6.36
N ALA A 183 2.23 -0.78 6.14
CA ALA A 183 1.12 -0.98 5.20
C ALA A 183 -0.05 -1.67 5.88
N ASN A 184 -1.26 -1.30 5.48
CA ASN A 184 -2.46 -2.05 5.84
C ASN A 184 -2.56 -3.25 4.92
N THR A 185 -2.83 -4.44 5.46
CA THR A 185 -2.84 -5.67 4.67
C THR A 185 -3.89 -6.66 5.17
N GLY A 186 -4.39 -7.47 4.24
CA GLY A 186 -5.19 -8.65 4.58
C GLY A 186 -4.27 -9.78 5.00
N ILE A 187 -4.60 -10.48 6.08
CA ILE A 187 -3.83 -11.62 6.56
C ILE A 187 -4.31 -12.86 5.82
N ALA A 188 -3.47 -13.43 4.98
CA ALA A 188 -3.75 -14.68 4.27
C ALA A 188 -3.34 -15.90 5.11
N HIS A 189 -4.07 -17.01 4.98
CA HIS A 189 -3.64 -18.28 5.56
C HIS A 189 -2.41 -18.82 4.81
N LYS A 190 -1.48 -19.47 5.53
CA LYS A 190 -0.31 -20.17 4.96
C LYS A 190 -0.64 -21.42 4.14
N THR A 191 -1.91 -21.83 4.09
CA THR A 191 -2.38 -23.05 3.42
C THR A 191 -3.17 -22.59 2.20
N PRO A 192 -2.79 -23.03 0.98
CA PRO A 192 -3.47 -22.65 -0.24
C PRO A 192 -4.98 -22.94 -0.20
N GLY A 193 -5.78 -22.00 -0.70
CA GLY A 193 -7.24 -22.15 -0.85
C GLY A 193 -8.09 -21.71 0.34
N ILE A 194 -7.53 -21.47 1.53
CA ILE A 194 -8.29 -20.96 2.69
C ILE A 194 -8.60 -19.46 2.54
N GLY A 195 -7.65 -18.68 2.00
CA GLY A 195 -7.85 -17.26 1.73
C GLY A 195 -7.58 -16.37 2.95
N GLN A 196 -8.35 -15.29 3.07
CA GLN A 196 -8.16 -14.28 4.11
C GLN A 196 -8.66 -14.77 5.48
N ILE A 197 -7.83 -14.63 6.50
CA ILE A 197 -8.10 -15.04 7.89
C ILE A 197 -8.03 -13.89 8.89
N GLY A 198 -7.85 -12.66 8.40
CA GLY A 198 -7.75 -11.47 9.23
C GLY A 198 -7.33 -10.25 8.44
N ALA A 199 -7.07 -9.17 9.16
CA ALA A 199 -6.49 -7.95 8.61
C ALA A 199 -5.64 -7.25 9.67
N GLY A 200 -4.63 -6.52 9.22
CA GLY A 200 -3.65 -5.95 10.12
C GLY A 200 -2.72 -4.96 9.44
N ILE A 201 -1.63 -4.70 10.14
CA ILE A 201 -0.57 -3.80 9.74
C ILE A 201 0.72 -4.60 9.65
N VAL A 202 1.49 -4.33 8.60
CA VAL A 202 2.87 -4.79 8.48
C VAL A 202 3.81 -3.60 8.65
N THR A 203 4.96 -3.82 9.30
CA THR A 203 6.06 -2.85 9.29
C THR A 203 7.14 -3.36 8.36
N LEU A 204 7.53 -2.57 7.36
CA LEU A 204 8.55 -2.99 6.42
C LEU A 204 9.93 -3.02 7.12
N PRO A 205 10.75 -4.03 6.83
CA PRO A 205 12.10 -4.13 7.38
C PRO A 205 12.98 -3.00 6.85
N ILE A 206 13.93 -2.56 7.67
CA ILE A 206 14.82 -1.43 7.31
C ILE A 206 15.92 -1.82 6.31
N LYS A 207 16.26 -3.12 6.26
CA LYS A 207 17.40 -3.63 5.48
C LYS A 207 17.33 -3.24 3.99
N PRO A 208 16.21 -3.41 3.26
CA PRO A 208 16.13 -3.02 1.85
C PRO A 208 16.43 -1.53 1.62
N PHE A 209 15.95 -0.65 2.50
CA PHE A 209 16.19 0.80 2.41
C PHE A 209 17.64 1.16 2.69
N LYS A 210 18.27 0.49 3.65
CA LYS A 210 19.70 0.67 3.96
C LYS A 210 20.58 0.22 2.79
N GLU A 211 20.30 -0.94 2.21
CA GLU A 211 21.03 -1.46 1.06
C GLU A 211 20.85 -0.58 -0.17
N ALA A 212 19.63 -0.08 -0.41
CA ALA A 212 19.35 0.89 -1.45
C ALA A 212 20.19 2.16 -1.29
N LEU A 213 20.30 2.70 -0.07
CA LEU A 213 21.12 3.90 0.18
C LEU A 213 22.61 3.63 -0.06
N MET A 214 23.13 2.47 0.34
CA MET A 214 24.51 2.10 0.09
C MET A 214 24.79 1.91 -1.41
N SER A 215 23.85 1.32 -2.16
CA SER A 215 23.97 1.18 -3.61
C SER A 215 23.90 2.55 -4.31
N TYR A 216 23.02 3.43 -3.84
CA TYR A 216 22.90 4.81 -4.30
C TYR A 216 24.22 5.58 -4.12
N ALA A 217 24.82 5.52 -2.93
CA ALA A 217 26.11 6.15 -2.62
C ALA A 217 27.23 5.67 -3.56
N ARG A 218 27.32 4.36 -3.82
CA ARG A 218 28.31 3.79 -4.76
C ARG A 218 28.08 4.24 -6.20
N THR A 219 26.83 4.25 -6.64
CA THR A 219 26.45 4.59 -8.02
C THR A 219 26.77 6.06 -8.33
N TYR A 220 26.45 6.96 -7.39
CA TYR A 220 26.62 8.40 -7.56
C TYR A 220 27.90 8.97 -6.93
N LYS A 221 28.74 8.11 -6.32
CA LYS A 221 30.04 8.46 -5.71
C LYS A 221 29.94 9.56 -4.64
N ILE A 222 29.00 9.40 -3.72
CA ILE A 222 28.77 10.29 -2.56
C ILE A 222 28.90 9.56 -1.23
#